data_AF-A0A967LX80-F1
#
_entry.id   AF-A0A967LX80-F1
#
_cell.length_a   1.000
_cell.length_b   1.000
_cell.length_c   1.000
_cell.angle_alpha   90.00
_cell.angle_beta   90.00
_cell.angle_gamma   90.00
#
_symmetry.space_group_name_H-M   'P 1'
#
loop_
_entity.id
_entity.type
_entity.pdbx_description
1 polymer ?
#
loop_
_entity_poly.entity_id
_entity_poly.type
_entity_poly.pdbx_seq_one_letter_code
_entity_poly.pdbx_strand_id
1 'polypeptide(L)'
;MSEYSAGATAVVREASNGSNFLDLVQRETGLGVRVLSGTEEARLSLLGVSSVITNKESAMVVFDIGGGSTELVWQGDSSDIESFSLAVGVVHLTETFLQGDPPGHEPCLQVREYVSTVLRELSFHQNSHDSLWVGTAGTVTTLASMWYEMAEYDPEKINGTVLERAW
;
A
#
# COMPACT_ATOMS: atom_id res chain seq x y z
N MET A 1 21.49 23.94 0.29
CA MET A 1 20.13 23.97 0.89
C MET A 1 19.59 22.56 0.79
N SER A 2 19.09 22.00 1.89
CA SER A 2 18.36 20.72 1.81
C SER A 2 17.07 20.98 1.05
N GLU A 3 16.86 20.25 -0.05
CA GLU A 3 15.63 20.29 -0.82
C GLU A 3 14.63 19.36 -0.12
N TYR A 4 13.52 19.92 0.35
CA TYR A 4 12.46 19.15 1.02
C TYR A 4 11.33 18.89 0.05
N SER A 5 10.75 17.69 0.10
CA SER A 5 9.54 17.34 -0.63
C SER A 5 8.52 16.78 0.35
N ALA A 6 7.28 17.24 0.25
CA ALA A 6 6.16 16.78 1.06
C ALA A 6 5.02 16.29 0.16
N GLY A 7 4.54 15.08 0.41
CA GLY A 7 3.44 14.47 -0.32
C GLY A 7 2.25 14.22 0.60
N ALA A 8 1.05 14.35 0.05
CA ALA A 8 -0.19 13.90 0.68
C ALA A 8 -0.93 12.93 -0.26
N THR A 9 -1.60 11.93 0.31
CA THR A 9 -2.16 10.79 -0.44
C THR A 9 -3.67 10.66 -0.22
N ALA A 10 -4.22 9.44 -0.29
CA ALA A 10 -5.67 9.17 -0.36
C ALA A 10 -6.53 9.98 0.61
N VAL A 11 -6.19 9.99 1.91
CA VAL A 11 -7.00 10.67 2.93
C VAL A 11 -7.18 12.17 2.64
N VAL A 12 -6.10 12.85 2.26
CA VAL A 12 -6.16 14.30 1.95
C VAL A 12 -6.78 14.55 0.58
N ARG A 13 -6.53 13.66 -0.39
CA ARG A 13 -7.05 13.72 -1.76
C ARG A 13 -8.58 13.59 -1.79
N GLU A 14 -9.15 12.75 -0.92
CA GLU A 14 -10.58 12.43 -0.90
C GLU A 14 -11.38 13.30 0.09
N ALA A 15 -10.72 13.90 1.08
CA ALA A 15 -11.37 14.77 2.04
C ALA A 15 -11.99 16.01 1.36
N SER A 16 -13.26 16.28 1.65
CA SER A 16 -13.98 17.46 1.13
C SER A 16 -13.36 18.79 1.58
N ASN A 17 -12.61 18.78 2.69
CA ASN A 17 -11.86 19.90 3.23
C ASN A 17 -10.33 19.74 3.09
N GLY A 18 -9.86 18.85 2.20
CA GLY A 18 -8.44 18.58 2.00
C GLY A 18 -7.63 19.83 1.61
N SER A 19 -8.20 20.70 0.78
CA SER A 19 -7.57 21.99 0.42
C SER A 19 -7.38 22.90 1.63
N ASN A 20 -8.39 23.01 2.51
CA ASN A 20 -8.29 23.80 3.74
C ASN A 20 -7.18 23.29 4.65
N PHE A 21 -6.98 21.98 4.74
CA PHE A 21 -5.88 21.37 5.48
C PHE A 21 -4.53 21.74 4.87
N LEU A 22 -4.38 21.66 3.54
CA LEU A 22 -3.13 22.01 2.85
C LEU A 22 -2.79 23.50 2.99
N ASP A 23 -3.79 24.38 2.87
CA ASP A 23 -3.63 25.83 3.09
C ASP A 23 -3.16 26.13 4.52
N LEU A 24 -3.71 25.41 5.51
CA LEU A 24 -3.29 25.52 6.90
C LEU A 24 -1.83 25.08 7.06
N VAL A 25 -1.43 23.92 6.52
CA VAL A 25 -0.05 23.44 6.60
C VAL A 25 0.92 24.46 5.97
N GLN A 26 0.62 24.96 4.78
CA GLN A 26 1.45 25.95 4.10
C GLN A 26 1.57 27.25 4.91
N ARG A 27 0.49 27.72 5.53
CA ARG A 27 0.49 28.95 6.32
C ARG A 27 1.30 28.82 7.61
N GLU A 28 1.14 27.71 8.34
CA GLU A 28 1.75 27.53 9.65
C GLU A 28 3.21 27.06 9.57
N THR A 29 3.59 26.37 8.49
CA THR A 29 4.93 25.73 8.39
C THR A 29 5.78 26.26 7.23
N GLY A 30 5.17 26.92 6.24
CA GLY A 30 5.84 27.30 5.00
C GLY A 30 6.02 26.14 4.01
N LEU A 31 5.60 24.91 4.34
CA LEU A 31 5.78 23.72 3.49
C LEU A 31 4.72 23.62 2.41
N GLY A 32 5.18 23.52 1.16
CA GLY A 32 4.35 23.17 0.01
C GLY A 32 4.12 21.66 -0.04
N VAL A 33 2.91 21.22 0.24
CA VAL A 33 2.52 19.80 0.20
C VAL A 33 1.84 19.49 -1.12
N ARG A 34 2.38 18.51 -1.86
CA ARG A 34 1.83 18.06 -3.13
C ARG A 34 0.86 16.90 -2.91
N VAL A 35 -0.38 17.05 -3.36
CA VAL A 35 -1.33 15.91 -3.39
C VAL A 35 -0.93 14.99 -4.54
N LEU A 36 -0.61 13.75 -4.22
CA LEU A 36 -0.23 12.73 -5.18
C LEU A 36 -1.49 12.06 -5.74
N SER A 37 -1.53 11.86 -7.05
CA SER A 37 -2.48 10.90 -7.62
C SER A 37 -2.13 9.48 -7.17
N GLY A 38 -3.11 8.58 -7.16
CA GLY A 38 -2.88 7.18 -6.76
C GLY A 38 -1.84 6.47 -7.64
N THR A 39 -1.78 6.80 -8.94
CA THR A 39 -0.76 6.25 -9.85
C THR A 39 0.64 6.79 -9.56
N GLU A 40 0.77 8.06 -9.14
CA GLU A 40 2.05 8.61 -8.70
C GLU A 40 2.53 7.96 -7.40
N GLU A 41 1.64 7.76 -6.44
CA GLU A 41 1.90 7.06 -5.17
C GLU A 41 2.40 5.64 -5.44
N ALA A 42 1.64 4.88 -6.23
CA ALA A 42 2.01 3.54 -6.64
C ALA A 42 3.40 3.50 -7.32
N ARG A 43 3.67 4.41 -8.26
CA ARG A 43 4.98 4.51 -8.93
C ARG A 43 6.12 4.83 -7.97
N LEU A 44 5.88 5.69 -6.98
CA LEU A 44 6.87 6.02 -5.95
C LEU A 44 7.14 4.81 -5.04
N SER A 45 6.11 4.04 -4.68
CA SER A 45 6.28 2.78 -3.93
C SER A 45 7.09 1.77 -4.72
N LEU A 46 6.85 1.61 -6.03
CA LEU A 46 7.70 0.79 -6.91
C LEU A 46 9.15 1.27 -6.90
N LEU A 47 9.40 2.57 -7.07
CA LEU A 47 10.76 3.12 -7.05
C LEU A 47 11.48 2.84 -5.71
N GLY A 48 10.77 2.95 -4.59
CA GLY A 48 11.27 2.60 -3.26
C GLY A 48 11.66 1.12 -3.19
N VAL A 49 10.75 0.22 -3.58
CA VAL A 49 11.00 -1.22 -3.58
C VAL A 49 12.17 -1.60 -4.51
N SER A 50 12.20 -1.10 -5.75
CA SER A 50 13.26 -1.37 -6.72
C SER A 50 14.63 -0.84 -6.29
N SER A 51 14.70 0.08 -5.32
CA SER A 51 15.98 0.55 -4.76
C SER A 51 16.62 -0.45 -3.80
N VAL A 52 15.83 -1.39 -3.27
CA VAL A 52 16.24 -2.40 -2.29
C VAL A 52 16.28 -3.79 -2.93
N ILE A 53 15.22 -4.16 -3.65
CA ILE A 53 15.08 -5.50 -4.24
C ILE A 53 15.82 -5.54 -5.57
N THR A 54 16.93 -6.27 -5.61
CA THR A 54 17.82 -6.34 -6.79
C THR A 54 17.49 -7.51 -7.73
N ASN A 55 16.53 -8.36 -7.39
CA ASN A 55 16.14 -9.48 -8.25
C ASN A 55 15.27 -8.97 -9.42
N LYS A 56 15.94 -8.53 -10.49
CA LYS A 56 15.33 -7.94 -11.68
C LYS A 56 15.00 -8.97 -12.77
N GLU A 57 15.27 -10.25 -12.53
CA GLU A 57 15.10 -11.32 -13.53
C GLU A 57 13.67 -11.89 -13.56
N SER A 58 12.76 -11.35 -12.74
CA SER A 58 11.37 -11.80 -12.69
C SER A 58 10.43 -10.62 -12.61
N ALA A 59 9.28 -10.74 -13.27
CA ALA A 59 8.15 -9.84 -13.10
C ALA A 59 7.79 -9.72 -11.61
N MET A 60 7.37 -8.52 -11.19
CA MET A 60 7.09 -8.18 -9.80
C MET A 60 5.74 -7.51 -9.65
N VAL A 61 5.04 -7.81 -8.57
CA VAL A 61 3.87 -7.08 -8.08
C VAL A 61 4.24 -6.40 -6.77
N VAL A 62 4.23 -5.09 -6.74
CA VAL A 62 4.36 -4.29 -5.52
C VAL A 62 2.96 -3.94 -5.02
N PHE A 63 2.72 -4.14 -3.74
CA PHE A 63 1.47 -3.72 -3.10
C PHE A 63 1.73 -2.94 -1.81
N ASP A 64 1.00 -1.84 -1.64
CA ASP A 64 1.08 -0.94 -0.49
C ASP A 64 -0.31 -0.85 0.14
N ILE A 65 -0.47 -1.35 1.36
CA ILE A 65 -1.75 -1.36 2.07
C ILE A 65 -1.79 -0.17 3.02
N GLY A 66 -2.45 0.89 2.58
CA GLY A 66 -2.68 2.11 3.34
C GLY A 66 -3.98 2.10 4.15
N GLY A 67 -4.20 3.22 4.86
CA GLY A 67 -5.41 3.43 5.65
C GLY A 67 -6.64 3.73 4.78
N GLY A 68 -6.48 4.54 3.74
CA GLY A 68 -7.55 4.95 2.82
C GLY A 68 -7.55 4.19 1.48
N SER A 69 -6.37 3.79 0.99
CA SER A 69 -6.21 3.10 -0.28
C SER A 69 -5.27 1.90 -0.18
N THR A 70 -5.28 1.07 -1.22
CA THR A 70 -4.24 0.09 -1.51
C THR A 70 -3.71 0.32 -2.91
N GLU A 71 -2.42 0.51 -3.05
CA GLU A 71 -1.75 0.67 -4.34
C GLU A 71 -1.23 -0.69 -4.80
N LEU A 72 -1.38 -0.97 -6.11
CA LEU A 72 -0.84 -2.15 -6.78
C LEU A 72 -0.02 -1.69 -7.98
N VAL A 73 1.20 -2.19 -8.13
CA VAL A 73 2.02 -1.97 -9.31
C VAL A 73 2.54 -3.29 -9.81
N TRP A 74 2.22 -3.63 -11.05
CA TRP A 74 2.87 -4.71 -11.77
C TRP A 74 4.00 -4.14 -12.62
N GLN A 75 5.17 -4.78 -12.55
CA GLN A 75 6.34 -4.51 -13.39
C GLN A 75 6.74 -5.82 -14.08
N GLY A 76 6.64 -5.87 -15.41
CA GLY A 76 7.09 -7.02 -16.22
C GLY A 76 8.56 -6.96 -16.62
N ASP A 77 9.04 -8.01 -17.27
CA ASP A 77 10.43 -8.15 -17.72
C ASP A 77 10.81 -7.12 -18.82
N SER A 78 9.83 -6.65 -19.60
CA SER A 78 9.98 -5.70 -20.72
C SER A 78 9.88 -4.22 -20.32
N SER A 79 10.00 -3.88 -19.03
CA SER A 79 9.74 -2.53 -18.49
C SER A 79 8.29 -2.05 -18.61
N ASP A 80 7.34 -2.95 -18.90
CA ASP A 80 5.92 -2.66 -18.83
C ASP A 80 5.50 -2.44 -17.38
N ILE A 81 4.86 -1.32 -17.10
CA ILE A 81 4.39 -0.95 -15.77
C ILE A 81 2.90 -0.65 -15.84
N GLU A 82 2.13 -1.41 -15.07
CA GLU A 82 0.71 -1.15 -14.81
C GLU A 82 0.53 -0.81 -13.33
N SER A 83 -0.24 0.24 -13.04
CA SER A 83 -0.42 0.71 -11.67
C SER A 83 -1.88 1.05 -11.39
N PHE A 84 -2.35 0.66 -10.20
CA PHE A 84 -3.70 0.88 -9.72
C PHE A 84 -3.65 1.44 -8.30
N SER A 85 -4.62 2.27 -7.97
CA SER A 85 -4.89 2.71 -6.59
C SER A 85 -6.36 2.41 -6.32
N LEU A 86 -6.58 1.53 -5.35
CA LEU A 86 -7.89 1.02 -4.97
C LEU A 86 -8.35 1.78 -3.75
N ALA A 87 -9.62 2.18 -3.72
CA ALA A 87 -10.27 2.72 -2.51
C ALA A 87 -10.57 1.61 -1.48
N VAL A 88 -9.54 0.81 -1.19
CA VAL A 88 -9.56 -0.35 -0.30
C VAL A 88 -8.44 -0.15 0.71
N GLY A 89 -8.72 0.63 1.75
CA GLY A 89 -7.78 0.86 2.85
C GLY A 89 -8.24 0.22 4.15
N VAL A 90 -7.31 -0.11 5.04
CA VAL A 90 -7.64 -0.83 6.29
C VAL A 90 -8.57 -0.06 7.21
N VAL A 91 -8.50 1.28 7.23
CA VAL A 91 -9.39 2.11 8.04
C VAL A 91 -10.80 2.06 7.46
N HIS A 92 -10.92 2.29 6.15
CA HIS A 92 -12.21 2.23 5.46
C HIS A 92 -12.91 0.87 5.61
N LEU A 93 -12.16 -0.23 5.43
CA LEU A 93 -12.69 -1.59 5.60
C LEU A 93 -13.14 -1.86 7.04
N THR A 94 -12.37 -1.40 8.02
CA THR A 94 -12.69 -1.60 9.43
C THR A 94 -13.97 -0.86 9.80
N GLU A 95 -14.06 0.44 9.47
CA GLU A 95 -15.23 1.27 9.79
C GLU A 95 -16.51 0.79 9.07
N THR A 96 -16.37 0.27 7.85
CA THR A 96 -17.52 -0.14 7.03
C THR A 96 -18.04 -1.53 7.39
N PHE A 97 -17.15 -2.50 7.64
CA PHE A 97 -17.52 -3.90 7.77
C PHE A 97 -17.27 -4.48 9.16
N LEU A 98 -16.14 -4.16 9.80
CA LEU A 98 -15.64 -4.88 10.99
C LEU A 98 -16.15 -4.27 12.29
N GLN A 99 -17.46 -4.42 12.54
CA GLN A 99 -18.07 -4.01 13.80
C GLN A 99 -17.76 -5.02 14.93
N GLY A 100 -17.39 -4.50 16.11
CA GLY A 100 -17.05 -5.28 17.30
C GLY A 100 -15.55 -5.51 17.50
N ASP A 101 -15.14 -5.85 18.73
CA ASP A 101 -13.74 -6.11 19.09
C ASP A 101 -13.63 -7.37 19.99
N PRO A 102 -13.19 -8.53 19.46
CA PRO A 102 -12.83 -8.77 18.05
C PRO A 102 -14.08 -8.82 17.14
N PRO A 103 -13.92 -8.56 15.83
CA PRO A 103 -15.03 -8.66 14.88
C PRO A 103 -15.51 -10.11 14.74
N GLY A 104 -16.80 -10.27 14.48
CA GLY A 104 -17.41 -11.58 14.22
C GLY A 104 -16.94 -12.19 12.90
N HIS A 105 -17.13 -13.51 12.76
CA HIS A 105 -16.77 -14.26 11.55
C HIS A 105 -17.45 -13.73 10.27
N GLU A 106 -18.73 -13.40 10.34
CA GLU A 106 -19.51 -12.95 9.18
C GLU A 106 -19.00 -11.61 8.59
N PRO A 107 -18.77 -10.55 9.39
CA PRO A 107 -18.04 -9.35 8.94
C PRO A 107 -16.72 -9.64 8.20
N CYS A 108 -15.90 -10.55 8.72
CA CYS A 108 -14.62 -10.90 8.09
C CYS A 108 -14.83 -11.55 6.71
N LEU A 109 -15.85 -12.40 6.55
CA LEU A 109 -16.21 -12.97 5.25
C LEU A 109 -16.67 -11.90 4.25
N GLN A 110 -17.42 -10.89 4.71
CA GLN A 110 -17.87 -9.79 3.88
C GLN A 110 -16.70 -8.95 3.36
N VAL A 111 -15.73 -8.63 4.22
CA VAL A 111 -14.48 -7.96 3.79
C VAL A 111 -13.77 -8.78 2.73
N ARG A 112 -13.62 -10.09 2.94
CA ARG A 112 -12.97 -10.98 1.97
C ARG A 112 -13.67 -10.99 0.62
N GLU A 113 -14.99 -11.09 0.59
CA GLU A 113 -15.75 -11.10 -0.66
C GLU A 113 -15.69 -9.74 -1.38
N TYR A 114 -15.77 -8.64 -0.62
CA TYR A 114 -15.63 -7.28 -1.16
C TYR A 114 -14.27 -7.10 -1.84
N VAL A 115 -13.17 -7.38 -1.13
CA VAL A 115 -11.81 -7.26 -1.68
C VAL A 115 -11.62 -8.20 -2.87
N SER A 116 -12.10 -9.44 -2.81
CA SER A 116 -12.02 -10.39 -3.93
C SER A 116 -12.76 -9.89 -5.17
N THR A 117 -13.88 -9.20 -4.99
CA THR A 117 -14.64 -8.63 -6.11
C THR A 117 -13.89 -7.47 -6.75
N VAL A 118 -13.38 -6.52 -5.95
CA VAL A 118 -12.56 -5.41 -6.45
C VAL A 118 -11.35 -5.93 -7.22
N LEU A 119 -10.64 -6.93 -6.69
CA LEU A 119 -9.46 -7.50 -7.34
C LEU A 119 -9.80 -8.24 -8.65
N ARG A 120 -10.97 -8.91 -8.73
CA ARG A 120 -11.43 -9.56 -9.97
C ARG A 120 -11.72 -8.55 -11.09
N GLU A 121 -12.25 -7.38 -10.74
CA GLU A 121 -12.61 -6.33 -11.71
C GLU A 121 -11.40 -5.64 -12.35
N LEU A 122 -10.26 -5.59 -11.63
CA LEU A 122 -9.05 -4.91 -12.10
C LEU A 122 -8.45 -5.50 -13.38
N SER A 123 -8.87 -6.71 -13.79
CA SER A 123 -8.26 -7.42 -14.92
C SER A 123 -6.73 -7.44 -14.81
N PHE A 124 -6.23 -7.59 -13.58
CA PHE A 124 -4.82 -7.53 -13.25
C PHE A 124 -4.07 -8.60 -14.07
N HIS A 125 -2.98 -8.18 -14.70
CA HIS A 125 -2.33 -8.90 -15.80
C HIS A 125 -2.28 -10.44 -15.58
N GLN A 126 -2.62 -11.23 -16.61
CA GLN A 126 -2.79 -12.69 -16.50
C GLN A 126 -1.53 -13.42 -15.95
N ASN A 127 -0.35 -12.82 -16.13
CA ASN A 127 0.94 -13.35 -15.69
C ASN A 127 1.36 -12.89 -14.27
N SER A 128 0.51 -12.16 -13.55
CA SER A 128 0.79 -11.70 -12.17
C SER A 128 0.94 -12.84 -11.17
N HIS A 129 0.38 -14.01 -11.46
CA HIS A 129 0.47 -15.19 -10.59
C HIS A 129 1.90 -15.74 -10.45
N ASP A 130 2.69 -15.67 -11.51
CA ASP A 130 4.09 -16.15 -11.52
C ASP A 130 5.09 -15.04 -11.13
N SER A 131 4.60 -13.87 -10.75
CA SER A 131 5.41 -12.72 -10.36
C SER A 131 5.86 -12.81 -8.90
N LEU A 132 6.97 -12.15 -8.58
CA LEU A 132 7.39 -11.90 -7.20
C LEU A 132 6.43 -10.88 -6.55
N TRP A 133 5.79 -11.24 -5.44
CA TRP A 133 4.93 -10.33 -4.69
C TRP A 133 5.72 -9.65 -3.57
N VAL A 134 5.76 -8.31 -3.59
CA VAL A 134 6.47 -7.49 -2.60
C VAL A 134 5.48 -6.56 -1.93
N GLY A 135 5.25 -6.77 -0.63
CA GLY A 135 4.39 -5.91 0.17
C GLY A 135 5.20 -4.87 0.94
N THR A 136 4.66 -3.67 1.06
CA THR A 136 5.24 -2.58 1.86
C THR A 136 4.20 -2.01 2.85
N ALA A 137 4.59 -0.96 3.58
CA ALA A 137 3.82 -0.28 4.61
C ALA A 137 3.53 -1.11 5.89
N GLY A 138 2.79 -0.49 6.81
CA GLY A 138 2.66 -0.93 8.20
C GLY A 138 2.06 -2.32 8.34
N THR A 139 1.03 -2.66 7.56
CA THR A 139 0.36 -3.96 7.64
C THR A 139 1.31 -5.11 7.34
N VAL A 140 2.03 -5.05 6.21
CA VAL A 140 2.91 -6.14 5.78
C VAL A 140 4.14 -6.25 6.67
N THR A 141 4.74 -5.11 7.03
CA THR A 141 5.93 -5.08 7.90
C THR A 141 5.63 -5.55 9.32
N THR A 142 4.42 -5.28 9.83
CA THR A 142 3.96 -5.80 11.12
C THR A 142 3.66 -7.29 11.05
N LEU A 143 3.06 -7.79 9.96
CA LEU A 143 2.90 -9.24 9.77
C LEU A 143 4.25 -9.96 9.75
N ALA A 144 5.26 -9.38 9.11
CA ALA A 144 6.61 -9.94 9.10
C ALA A 144 7.26 -9.92 10.49
N SER A 145 7.06 -8.87 11.29
CA SER A 145 7.59 -8.82 12.66
C SER A 145 6.92 -9.83 13.58
N MET A 146 5.60 -10.03 13.42
CA MET A 146 4.84 -11.07 14.12
C MET A 146 5.31 -12.47 13.72
N TRP A 147 5.55 -12.71 12.43
CA TRP A 147 6.05 -13.99 11.93
C TRP A 147 7.39 -14.40 12.53
N TYR A 148 8.28 -13.42 12.74
CA TYR A 148 9.56 -13.64 13.41
C TYR A 148 9.51 -13.52 14.93
N GLU A 149 8.32 -13.39 15.51
CA GLU A 149 8.12 -13.26 16.96
C GLU A 149 8.98 -12.14 17.57
N MET A 150 9.13 -11.02 16.85
CA MET A 150 9.99 -9.92 17.28
C MET A 150 9.38 -9.20 18.49
N ALA A 151 10.15 -9.12 19.58
CA ALA A 151 9.77 -8.32 20.75
C ALA A 151 9.83 -6.80 20.49
N GLU A 152 10.79 -6.37 19.66
CA GLU A 152 10.98 -4.99 19.24
C GLU A 152 11.11 -4.96 17.71
N TYR A 153 10.43 -4.00 17.07
CA TYR A 153 10.45 -3.85 15.61
C TYR A 153 11.84 -3.45 15.12
N ASP A 154 12.41 -4.25 14.22
CA ASP A 154 13.74 -4.04 13.63
C ASP A 154 13.62 -3.96 12.10
N PRO A 155 13.66 -2.76 11.49
CA PRO A 155 13.45 -2.59 10.05
C PRO A 155 14.53 -3.28 9.21
N GLU A 156 15.76 -3.42 9.71
CA GLU A 156 16.84 -4.07 8.97
C GLU A 156 16.61 -5.57 8.82
N LYS A 157 15.94 -6.19 9.80
CA LYS A 157 15.55 -7.61 9.74
C LYS A 157 14.28 -7.83 8.93
N ILE A 158 13.36 -6.87 8.93
CA ILE A 158 12.11 -6.97 8.17
C ILE A 158 12.36 -6.78 6.67
N ASN A 159 13.21 -5.84 6.30
CA ASN A 159 13.44 -5.51 4.90
C ASN A 159 14.03 -6.69 4.12
N GLY A 160 13.43 -7.04 2.98
CA GLY A 160 13.87 -8.16 2.13
C GLY A 160 13.53 -9.55 2.67
N THR A 161 12.79 -9.65 3.78
CA THR A 161 12.26 -10.92 4.27
C THR A 161 11.32 -11.56 3.27
N VAL A 162 11.39 -12.89 3.18
CA VAL A 162 10.41 -13.71 2.48
C VAL A 162 9.49 -14.37 3.50
N LEU A 163 8.19 -14.10 3.39
CA LEU A 163 7.16 -14.82 4.13
C LEU A 163 6.66 -15.98 3.28
N GLU A 164 6.97 -17.20 3.71
CA GLU A 164 6.47 -18.39 3.03
C GLU A 164 4.98 -18.59 3.31
N ARG A 165 4.26 -19.03 2.29
CA ARG A 165 2.85 -19.43 2.36
C ARG A 165 2.74 -20.65 3.30
N ALA A 166 2.56 -20.46 4.61
CA ALA A 166 2.19 -21.55 5.52
C ALA A 166 0.69 -21.85 5.39
N TRP A 167 0.35 -23.00 4.80
CA TRP A 167 -0.99 -23.59 4.81
C TRP A 167 -0.85 -25.02 5.30
#